data_AF-A0AAJ2EJL2-F1
#
_entry.id   AF-A0AAJ2EJL2-F1
#
_cell.length_a   1.000
_cell.length_b   1.000
_cell.length_c   1.000
_cell.angle_alpha   90.00
_cell.angle_beta   90.00
_cell.angle_gamma   90.00
#
_symmetry.space_group_name_H-M   'P 1'
#
loop_
_entity.id
_entity.type
_entity.pdbx_description
1 polymer ?
#
loop_
_entity_poly.entity_id
_entity_poly.type
_entity_poly.pdbx_seq_one_letter_code
_entity_poly.pdbx_strand_id
1 'polypeptide(L)'
;MDGFWKHLEQAFGGEAGERVAFEQAAKAIISGFWLKRDSEIKRTSSAMMLEKRVTSQPSFHSKGEREVYYSSQSSVAETFQGLGTFAEKHRFGELANQLRNFSVHRLTFSTRDKLGFPGLEIVLFNDKWQFKFAHNVGDALSIFISEFGAEYLASRDRY
;
A
#
# COMPACT_ATOMS: atom_id res chain seq x y z
N MET A 1 14.62 -36.43 4.61
CA MET A 1 13.90 -35.26 5.18
C MET A 1 13.62 -34.29 4.04
N ASP A 2 12.79 -34.69 3.04
CA ASP A 2 12.91 -34.09 1.70
C ASP A 2 11.57 -33.62 1.08
N GLY A 3 10.43 -34.01 1.65
CA GLY A 3 9.12 -33.62 1.10
C GLY A 3 8.76 -32.16 1.34
N PHE A 4 9.12 -31.62 2.52
CA PHE A 4 8.87 -30.24 2.88
C PHE A 4 9.72 -29.26 2.04
N TRP A 5 11.01 -29.55 1.87
CA TRP A 5 11.91 -28.73 1.06
C TRP A 5 11.56 -28.77 -0.43
N LYS A 6 11.22 -29.95 -0.98
CA LYS A 6 10.71 -30.03 -2.36
C LYS A 6 9.40 -29.27 -2.54
N HIS A 7 8.50 -29.33 -1.56
CA HIS A 7 7.25 -28.58 -1.63
C HIS A 7 7.51 -27.07 -1.57
N LEU A 8 8.42 -26.61 -0.71
CA LEU A 8 8.82 -25.20 -0.65
C LEU A 8 9.50 -24.73 -1.94
N GLU A 9 10.40 -25.53 -2.50
CA GLU A 9 11.09 -25.22 -3.76
C GLU A 9 10.10 -25.19 -4.94
N GLN A 10 9.12 -26.09 -4.95
CA GLN A 10 8.09 -26.12 -6.00
C GLN A 10 7.07 -24.99 -5.86
N ALA A 11 6.73 -24.60 -4.63
CA ALA A 11 5.77 -23.54 -4.36
C ALA A 11 6.39 -22.13 -4.39
N PHE A 12 7.67 -21.99 -4.06
CA PHE A 12 8.33 -20.70 -3.82
C PHE A 12 9.69 -20.55 -4.51
N GLY A 13 10.15 -21.53 -5.29
CA GLY A 13 11.41 -21.44 -6.04
C GLY A 13 11.28 -20.56 -7.29
N GLY A 14 12.32 -19.78 -7.57
CA GLY A 14 12.44 -18.98 -8.79
C GLY A 14 11.26 -18.02 -9.02
N GLU A 15 10.71 -18.03 -10.23
CA GLU A 15 9.62 -17.15 -10.66
C GLU A 15 8.30 -17.38 -9.89
N ALA A 16 8.08 -18.58 -9.33
CA ALA A 16 6.87 -18.90 -8.57
C ALA A 16 6.83 -18.14 -7.23
N GLY A 17 7.95 -18.07 -6.52
CA GLY A 17 8.07 -17.30 -5.27
C GLY A 17 7.92 -15.79 -5.49
N GLU A 18 8.47 -15.29 -6.60
CA GLU A 18 8.34 -13.89 -6.99
C GLU A 18 6.88 -13.53 -7.30
N ARG A 19 6.18 -14.37 -8.07
CA ARG A 19 4.76 -14.17 -8.36
C ARG A 19 3.91 -14.15 -7.09
N VAL A 20 4.13 -15.09 -6.17
CA VAL A 20 3.39 -15.13 -4.89
C VAL A 20 3.65 -13.85 -4.09
N ALA A 21 4.88 -13.34 -4.06
CA ALA A 21 5.19 -12.08 -3.40
C ALA A 21 4.42 -10.89 -4.01
N PHE A 22 4.27 -10.85 -5.34
CA PHE A 22 3.47 -9.82 -6.01
C PHE A 22 1.98 -9.96 -5.75
N GLU A 23 1.45 -11.19 -5.72
CA GLU A 23 0.05 -11.45 -5.36
C GLU A 23 -0.25 -11.02 -3.91
N GLN A 24 0.65 -11.30 -2.96
CA GLN A 24 0.51 -10.81 -1.58
C GLN A 24 0.62 -9.28 -1.49
N ALA A 25 1.52 -8.66 -2.25
CA ALA A 25 1.63 -7.21 -2.30
C ALA A 25 0.36 -6.55 -2.87
N ALA A 26 -0.20 -7.09 -3.96
CA ALA A 26 -1.45 -6.63 -4.54
C ALA A 26 -2.61 -6.79 -3.54
N LYS A 27 -2.68 -7.92 -2.84
CA LYS A 27 -3.66 -8.16 -1.76
C LYS A 27 -3.55 -7.13 -0.63
N ALA A 28 -2.33 -6.80 -0.20
CA ALA A 28 -2.08 -5.79 0.83
C ALA A 28 -2.56 -4.40 0.38
N ILE A 29 -2.28 -4.02 -0.88
CA ILE A 29 -2.75 -2.76 -1.48
C ILE A 29 -4.27 -2.72 -1.55
N ILE A 30 -4.91 -3.75 -2.11
CA ILE A 30 -6.38 -3.86 -2.26
C ILE A 30 -7.07 -3.80 -0.89
N SER A 31 -6.55 -4.50 0.10
CA SER A 31 -7.08 -4.50 1.46
C SER A 31 -6.88 -3.13 2.11
N GLY A 32 -5.68 -2.56 1.96
CA GLY A 32 -5.27 -1.29 2.55
C GLY A 32 -6.10 -0.11 2.09
N PHE A 33 -6.42 -0.04 0.79
CA PHE A 33 -7.23 1.02 0.18
C PHE A 33 -8.72 0.68 0.05
N TRP A 34 -9.13 -0.49 0.56
CA TRP A 34 -10.50 -0.98 0.44
C TRP A 34 -11.02 -0.98 -1.01
N LEU A 35 -10.17 -1.37 -1.96
CA LEU A 35 -10.53 -1.41 -3.38
C LEU A 35 -11.61 -2.48 -3.60
N LYS A 36 -12.63 -2.12 -4.37
CA LYS A 36 -13.69 -2.99 -4.89
C LYS A 36 -13.49 -3.18 -6.39
N ARG A 37 -14.11 -4.21 -6.97
CA ARG A 37 -14.04 -4.45 -8.41
C ARG A 37 -14.61 -3.30 -9.23
N ASP A 38 -15.72 -2.74 -8.75
CA ASP A 38 -16.42 -1.61 -9.39
C ASP A 38 -16.11 -0.26 -8.73
N SER A 39 -15.24 -0.22 -7.72
CA SER A 39 -14.79 1.08 -7.24
C SER A 39 -13.95 1.69 -8.35
N GLU A 40 -14.51 2.68 -9.03
CA GLU A 40 -13.76 3.62 -9.82
C GLU A 40 -12.57 4.06 -8.96
N ILE A 41 -11.38 3.57 -9.29
CA ILE A 41 -10.17 4.32 -9.05
C ILE A 41 -10.51 5.69 -9.59
N LYS A 42 -10.71 6.68 -8.71
CA LYS A 42 -11.05 8.04 -9.13
C LYS A 42 -9.83 8.58 -9.88
N ARG A 43 -9.80 8.30 -11.18
CA ARG A 43 -8.86 8.85 -12.13
C ARG A 43 -9.34 10.27 -12.35
N THR A 44 -8.77 11.18 -11.57
CA THR A 44 -8.87 12.59 -11.93
C THR A 44 -8.00 12.82 -13.16
N SER A 45 -8.32 13.82 -13.97
CA SER A 45 -7.60 14.16 -15.20
C SER A 45 -6.11 14.45 -15.01
N SER A 46 -5.64 14.60 -13.76
CA SER A 46 -4.28 14.97 -13.39
C SER A 46 -3.55 14.01 -12.41
N ALA A 47 -4.26 13.02 -11.85
CA ALA A 47 -3.68 12.07 -10.87
C ALA A 47 -4.62 10.90 -10.54
N MET A 48 -4.04 9.79 -10.09
CA MET A 48 -4.77 8.72 -9.41
C MET A 48 -4.78 9.00 -7.91
N MET A 49 -5.96 9.05 -7.31
CA MET A 49 -6.11 9.26 -5.87
C MET A 49 -6.77 8.06 -5.21
N LEU A 50 -6.14 7.55 -4.14
CA LEU A 50 -6.69 6.50 -3.29
C LEU A 50 -6.82 6.99 -1.86
N GLU A 51 -7.86 6.56 -1.15
CA GLU A 51 -8.05 6.87 0.26
C GLU A 51 -7.82 5.63 1.10
N LYS A 52 -7.03 5.77 2.17
CA LYS A 52 -6.88 4.75 3.19
C LYS A 52 -7.50 5.25 4.48
N ARG A 53 -8.34 4.43 5.11
CA ARG A 53 -8.80 4.71 6.48
C ARG A 53 -7.62 4.55 7.44
N VAL A 54 -7.33 5.62 8.19
CA VAL A 54 -6.25 5.64 9.20
C VAL A 54 -6.78 6.38 10.41
N THR A 55 -7.03 5.65 11.50
CA THR A 55 -7.45 6.29 12.74
C THR A 55 -6.24 6.93 13.40
N SER A 56 -6.36 8.18 13.80
CA SER A 56 -5.35 8.88 14.59
C SER A 56 -5.88 9.28 15.96
N GLN A 57 -4.98 9.48 16.91
CA GLN A 57 -5.26 9.97 18.27
C GLN A 57 -4.44 11.24 18.54
N PRO A 58 -4.83 12.08 19.53
CA PRO A 58 -3.96 13.16 19.99
C PRO A 58 -2.59 12.62 20.42
N SER A 59 -1.51 13.33 20.08
CA SER A 59 -0.17 12.99 20.58
C SER A 59 -0.04 13.34 22.06
N PHE A 60 0.59 12.44 22.83
CA PHE A 60 0.95 12.70 24.23
C PHE A 60 2.23 13.54 24.35
N HIS A 61 3.07 13.55 23.32
CA HIS A 61 4.40 14.19 23.33
C HIS A 61 4.39 15.57 22.68
N SER A 62 3.46 15.81 21.74
CA SER A 62 3.37 17.04 20.97
C SER A 62 1.96 17.63 21.04
N LYS A 63 1.79 18.69 21.83
CA LYS A 63 0.48 19.34 22.00
C LYS A 63 -0.03 19.90 20.67
N GLY A 64 -1.22 19.46 20.26
CA GLY A 64 -1.87 19.90 19.02
C GLY A 64 -1.59 19.00 17.81
N GLU A 65 -0.63 18.07 17.93
CA GLU A 65 -0.36 17.07 16.90
C GLU A 65 -1.13 15.77 17.16
N ARG A 66 -1.15 14.92 16.14
CA ARG A 66 -1.80 13.62 16.14
C ARG A 66 -0.80 12.53 15.83
N GLU A 67 -1.03 11.35 16.38
CA GLU A 67 -0.27 10.12 16.11
C GLU A 67 -1.19 9.07 15.51
N VAL A 68 -0.63 8.17 14.70
CA VAL A 68 -1.37 7.02 14.19
C VAL A 68 -1.77 6.12 15.35
N TYR A 69 -3.07 5.83 15.46
CA TYR A 69 -3.59 4.95 16.50
C TYR A 69 -3.02 3.54 16.35
N TYR A 70 -2.70 2.88 17.48
CA TYR A 70 -1.96 1.62 17.49
C TYR A 70 -2.57 0.56 16.55
N SER A 71 -3.92 0.45 16.52
CA SER A 71 -4.60 -0.56 15.71
C SER A 71 -4.56 -0.30 14.21
N SER A 72 -4.22 0.93 13.80
CA SER A 72 -4.04 1.31 12.39
C SER A 72 -2.58 1.15 11.92
N GLN A 73 -1.61 1.04 12.83
CA GLN A 73 -0.18 1.03 12.49
C GLN A 73 0.20 -0.17 11.62
N SER A 74 -0.23 -1.38 11.98
CA SER A 74 0.05 -2.60 11.20
C SER A 74 -0.55 -2.53 9.80
N SER A 75 -1.82 -2.13 9.69
CA SER A 75 -2.49 -1.99 8.39
C SER A 75 -1.82 -0.95 7.48
N VAL A 76 -1.31 0.15 8.05
CA VAL A 76 -0.53 1.14 7.29
C VAL A 76 0.81 0.55 6.86
N ALA A 77 1.54 -0.10 7.76
CA ALA A 77 2.82 -0.73 7.44
C ALA A 77 2.66 -1.77 6.31
N GLU A 78 1.65 -2.64 6.38
CA GLU A 78 1.34 -3.63 5.33
C GLU A 78 1.04 -2.97 3.98
N THR A 79 0.29 -1.86 3.99
CA THR A 79 -0.01 -1.12 2.76
C THR A 79 1.27 -0.52 2.15
N PHE A 80 2.15 0.06 2.97
CA PHE A 80 3.43 0.61 2.53
C PHE A 80 4.38 -0.48 2.02
N GLN A 81 4.42 -1.65 2.65
CA GLN A 81 5.19 -2.80 2.17
C GLN A 81 4.68 -3.29 0.81
N GLY A 82 3.36 -3.40 0.63
CA GLY A 82 2.76 -3.74 -0.65
C GLY A 82 3.13 -2.73 -1.75
N LEU A 83 3.00 -1.43 -1.46
CA LEU A 83 3.41 -0.37 -2.38
C LEU A 83 4.91 -0.37 -2.67
N GLY A 84 5.75 -0.71 -1.68
CA GLY A 84 7.20 -0.84 -1.84
C GLY A 84 7.59 -2.00 -2.76
N THR A 85 6.88 -3.13 -2.69
CA THR A 85 7.05 -4.27 -3.60
C THR A 85 6.60 -3.93 -5.02
N PHE A 86 5.45 -3.25 -5.17
CA PHE A 86 4.99 -2.72 -6.46
C PHE A 86 6.04 -1.79 -7.09
N ALA A 87 6.53 -0.82 -6.31
CA ALA A 87 7.48 0.17 -6.80
C ALA A 87 8.79 -0.49 -7.28
N GLU A 88 9.27 -1.51 -6.56
CA GLU A 88 10.44 -2.29 -6.94
C GLU A 88 10.23 -3.00 -8.30
N LYS A 89 9.11 -3.72 -8.46
CA LYS A 89 8.76 -4.44 -9.70
C LYS A 89 8.73 -3.51 -10.92
N HIS A 90 8.25 -2.29 -10.75
CA HIS A 90 8.14 -1.29 -11.82
C HIS A 90 9.37 -0.36 -11.92
N ARG A 91 10.47 -0.67 -11.22
CA ARG A 91 11.74 0.08 -11.24
C ARG A 91 11.64 1.52 -10.73
N PHE A 92 10.68 1.81 -9.87
CA PHE A 92 10.61 3.05 -9.08
C PHE A 92 11.47 2.93 -7.82
N GLY A 93 12.78 2.66 -7.98
CA GLY A 93 13.66 2.23 -6.89
C GLY A 93 13.73 3.19 -5.70
N GLU A 94 13.75 4.50 -5.94
CA GLU A 94 13.74 5.49 -4.85
C GLU A 94 12.43 5.47 -4.06
N LEU A 95 11.29 5.40 -4.75
CA LEU A 95 9.97 5.25 -4.13
C LEU A 95 9.90 3.95 -3.32
N ALA A 96 10.36 2.84 -3.88
CA ALA A 96 10.39 1.54 -3.22
C ALA A 96 11.20 1.60 -1.91
N ASN A 97 12.40 2.18 -1.97
CA ASN A 97 13.27 2.32 -0.81
C ASN A 97 12.64 3.21 0.28
N GLN A 98 12.08 4.37 -0.08
CA GLN A 98 11.46 5.26 0.90
C GLN A 98 10.23 4.63 1.56
N LEU A 99 9.38 3.94 0.79
CA LEU A 99 8.18 3.28 1.32
C LEU A 99 8.51 2.14 2.29
N ARG A 100 9.54 1.32 1.98
CA ARG A 100 9.96 0.20 2.85
C ARG A 100 10.57 0.66 4.17
N ASN A 101 11.21 1.82 4.17
CA ASN A 101 11.87 2.39 5.35
C ASN A 101 11.00 3.40 6.11
N PHE A 102 9.80 3.72 5.61
CA PHE A 102 8.90 4.63 6.28
C PHE A 102 8.26 3.97 7.52
N SER A 103 8.36 4.64 8.68
CA SER A 103 7.79 4.15 9.93
C SER A 103 6.72 5.08 10.47
N VAL A 104 5.55 4.50 10.77
CA VAL A 104 4.41 5.22 11.37
C VAL A 104 4.40 5.23 12.90
N HIS A 105 5.28 4.46 13.55
CA HIS A 105 5.24 4.24 15.01
C HIS A 105 5.52 5.51 15.82
N ARG A 106 6.13 6.52 15.21
CA ARG A 106 6.44 7.82 15.83
C ARG A 106 6.10 9.00 14.92
N LEU A 107 5.26 8.75 13.92
CA LEU A 107 4.80 9.83 13.05
C LEU A 107 3.81 10.69 13.84
N THR A 108 4.24 11.91 14.16
CA THR A 108 3.34 12.98 14.57
C THR A 108 3.00 13.86 13.37
N PHE A 109 1.76 14.35 13.32
CA PHE A 109 1.30 15.21 12.23
C PHE A 109 0.14 16.12 12.64
N SER A 110 0.01 17.25 11.96
CA SER A 110 -1.18 18.09 11.94
C SER A 110 -2.12 17.70 10.79
N THR A 111 -3.42 17.94 10.94
CA THR A 111 -4.38 17.68 9.87
C THR A 111 -4.00 18.45 8.60
N ARG A 112 -3.98 17.76 7.46
CA ARG A 112 -3.54 18.20 6.12
C ARG A 112 -2.03 18.34 5.94
N ASP A 113 -1.23 17.86 6.88
CA ASP A 113 0.20 17.67 6.62
C ASP A 113 0.42 16.74 5.43
N LYS A 114 1.56 16.94 4.78
CA LYS A 114 1.92 16.26 3.54
C LYS A 114 3.21 15.48 3.71
N LEU A 115 3.18 14.21 3.32
CA LEU A 115 4.36 13.40 3.13
C LEU A 115 4.66 13.33 1.63
N GLY A 116 5.86 13.75 1.24
CA GLY A 116 6.32 13.69 -0.15
C GLY A 116 7.21 12.49 -0.40
N PHE A 117 6.88 11.73 -1.43
CA PHE A 117 7.68 10.63 -1.98
C PHE A 117 7.83 10.84 -3.50
N PRO A 118 8.84 10.24 -4.17
CA PRO A 118 8.98 10.29 -5.62
C PRO A 118 7.73 9.74 -6.32
N GLY A 119 6.95 10.63 -6.95
CA GLY A 119 5.72 10.25 -7.66
C GLY A 119 4.52 9.91 -6.75
N LEU A 120 4.58 10.19 -5.45
CA LEU A 120 3.49 9.99 -4.50
C LEU A 120 3.47 11.10 -3.43
N GLU A 121 2.33 11.77 -3.28
CA GLU A 121 2.07 12.69 -2.15
C GLU A 121 1.00 12.06 -1.25
N ILE A 122 1.18 12.10 0.07
CA ILE A 122 0.19 11.63 1.04
C ILE A 122 -0.28 12.81 1.89
N VAL A 123 -1.58 13.08 1.88
CA VAL A 123 -2.21 14.09 2.75
C VAL A 123 -2.83 13.42 3.96
N LEU A 124 -2.46 13.87 5.16
CA LEU A 124 -2.81 13.22 6.43
C LEU A 124 -4.05 13.88 7.05
N PHE A 125 -5.19 13.20 7.09
CA PHE A 125 -6.36 13.63 7.87
C PHE A 125 -6.52 12.79 9.14
N ASN A 126 -7.49 13.15 9.98
CA ASN A 126 -7.64 12.56 11.31
C ASN A 126 -8.16 11.11 11.26
N ASP A 127 -8.94 10.77 10.24
CA ASP A 127 -9.62 9.49 10.07
C ASP A 127 -9.26 8.78 8.76
N LYS A 128 -8.52 9.46 7.88
CA LYS A 128 -8.08 8.94 6.59
C LYS A 128 -6.82 9.61 6.09
N TRP A 129 -6.07 8.91 5.25
CA TRP A 129 -4.96 9.46 4.49
C TRP A 129 -5.29 9.39 3.00
N GLN A 130 -5.00 10.46 2.26
CA GLN A 130 -5.19 10.51 0.82
C GLN A 130 -3.86 10.33 0.11
N PHE A 131 -3.75 9.33 -0.74
CA PHE A 131 -2.57 9.00 -1.51
C PHE A 131 -2.80 9.49 -2.94
N LYS A 132 -1.97 10.43 -3.37
CA LYS A 132 -2.01 11.03 -4.70
C LYS A 132 -0.79 10.57 -5.48
N PHE A 133 -1.02 9.70 -6.46
CA PHE A 133 0.01 9.17 -7.34
C PHE A 133 0.14 10.05 -8.58
N ALA A 134 1.38 10.31 -8.99
CA ALA A 134 1.67 10.83 -10.32
C ALA A 134 1.17 9.86 -11.40
N HIS A 135 0.83 10.37 -12.59
CA HIS A 135 0.22 9.58 -13.65
C HIS A 135 0.95 8.28 -13.96
N ASN A 136 2.26 8.36 -14.20
CA ASN A 136 3.09 7.19 -14.53
C ASN A 136 3.08 6.13 -13.42
N VAL A 137 3.10 6.55 -12.15
CA VAL A 137 3.04 5.64 -11.00
C VAL A 137 1.63 5.06 -10.83
N GLY A 138 0.60 5.87 -11.00
CA GLY A 138 -0.80 5.46 -10.92
C GLY A 138 -1.19 4.44 -12.00
N ASP A 139 -0.77 4.67 -13.24
CA ASP A 139 -1.03 3.73 -14.35
C ASP A 139 -0.31 2.39 -14.11
N ALA A 140 0.95 2.43 -13.69
CA ALA A 140 1.70 1.23 -13.31
C ALA A 140 1.03 0.49 -12.15
N LEU A 141 0.54 1.21 -11.14
CA LEU A 141 -0.17 0.61 -10.00
C LEU A 141 -1.47 -0.07 -10.46
N SER A 142 -2.20 0.56 -11.38
CA SER A 142 -3.42 -0.02 -11.97
C SER A 142 -3.11 -1.33 -12.70
N ILE A 143 -2.04 -1.36 -13.51
CA ILE A 143 -1.61 -2.57 -14.22
C ILE A 143 -1.21 -3.67 -13.22
N PHE A 144 -0.41 -3.32 -12.21
CA PHE A 144 0.04 -4.25 -11.17
C PHE A 144 -1.15 -4.92 -10.44
N ILE A 145 -2.16 -4.13 -10.06
CA ILE A 145 -3.37 -4.63 -9.40
C ILE A 145 -4.18 -5.53 -10.35
N SER A 146 -4.29 -5.17 -11.63
CA SER A 146 -4.97 -6.00 -12.62
C SER A 146 -4.24 -7.33 -12.88
N GLU A 147 -2.91 -7.33 -12.85
CA GLU A 147 -2.10 -8.53 -13.13
C GLU A 147 -2.03 -9.49 -11.93
N PHE A 148 -1.83 -8.97 -10.72
CA PHE A 148 -1.57 -9.78 -9.52
C PHE A 148 -2.70 -9.76 -8.49
N GLY A 149 -3.68 -8.86 -8.63
CA GLY A 149 -4.77 -8.66 -7.67
C GLY A 149 -6.15 -9.05 -8.17
N ALA A 150 -6.30 -9.41 -9.46
CA ALA A 150 -7.60 -9.67 -10.09
C ALA A 150 -8.40 -10.79 -9.40
N GLU A 151 -7.75 -11.91 -9.07
CA GLU A 151 -8.43 -13.02 -8.38
C GLU A 151 -8.90 -12.63 -6.98
N TYR A 152 -8.07 -11.89 -6.24
CA TYR A 152 -8.42 -11.41 -4.91
C TYR A 152 -9.58 -10.41 -4.95
N LEU A 153 -9.56 -9.45 -5.89
CA LEU A 153 -10.69 -8.55 -6.14
C LEU A 153 -11.98 -9.31 -6.46
N ALA A 154 -11.91 -10.30 -7.35
CA ALA A 154 -13.08 -11.10 -7.75
C ALA A 154 -13.68 -11.92 -6.59
N SER A 155 -12.83 -12.39 -5.66
CA SER A 155 -13.28 -13.13 -4.47
C SER A 155 -13.99 -12.25 -3.43
N ARG A 156 -13.66 -10.95 -3.41
CA ARG A 156 -14.08 -10.01 -2.37
C ARG A 156 -15.49 -9.48 -2.56
N ASP A 157 -16.01 -9.42 -3.78
CA ASP A 157 -17.40 -9.02 -4.04
C ASP A 157 -18.44 -10.12 -3.70
N ARG A 158 -17.99 -11.32 -3.33
CA ARG A 158 -18.88 -12.44 -2.98
C ARG A 158 -19.40 -12.34 -1.54
N TYR A 159 -18.99 -11.33 -0.76
CA TYR A 159 -19.35 -11.09 0.63
C TYR A 159 -19.56 -9.59 0.88
#